data_AF-A9WV35-F1
#
_entry.id   AF-A9WV35-F1
#
_cell.length_a   1.000
_cell.length_b   1.000
_cell.length_c   1.000
_cell.angle_alpha   90.00
_cell.angle_beta   90.00
_cell.angle_gamma   90.00
#
_symmetry.space_group_name_H-M   'P 1'
#
loop_
_entity.id
_entity.type
_entity.pdbx_description
1 polymer ?
#
loop_
_entity_poly.entity_id
_entity_poly.type
_entity_poly.pdbx_seq_one_letter_code
_entity_poly.pdbx_strand_id
1 'polypeptide(L)'
;MERVVTMPKKELDEFDNPATRAARYQEAQEAAAEPEIEIPPFRPDDVAARADAAVDLAVARGDFDNLAYAGKPLSNLGTTLDPDWWVQGLIQRENLTGIGPPAIMLRKEDAELDGVLDKLSAERAVRDALEEFNARVVEARRQLLGGPPVVTKLRDVDQEIQRWRARRSGRAMPSSAEQPKKSPGFWRGLFRAKTP
;
A
#
# COMPACT_ATOMS: atom_id res chain seq x y z
N MET A 1 54.54 -53.91 35.09
CA MET A 1 53.47 -54.92 35.30
C MET A 1 52.25 -54.47 34.52
N GLU A 2 52.19 -54.76 33.22
CA GLU A 2 51.01 -54.52 32.39
C GLU A 2 50.03 -55.67 32.61
N ARG A 3 48.82 -55.36 33.09
CA ARG A 3 47.72 -56.33 33.13
C ARG A 3 47.12 -56.38 31.74
N VAL A 4 47.39 -57.46 31.01
CA VAL A 4 46.70 -57.79 29.76
C VAL A 4 45.25 -58.11 30.12
N VAL A 5 44.35 -57.16 29.85
CA VAL A 5 42.90 -57.35 30.01
C VAL A 5 42.46 -58.33 28.92
N THR A 6 42.32 -59.60 29.28
CA THR A 6 41.71 -60.61 28.40
C THR A 6 40.20 -60.41 28.45
N MET A 7 39.65 -59.74 27.44
CA MET A 7 38.21 -59.60 27.25
C MET A 7 37.62 -60.97 26.83
N PRO A 8 36.47 -61.39 27.39
CA PRO A 8 35.81 -62.63 27.00
C PRO A 8 35.41 -62.61 25.52
N LYS A 9 35.70 -63.70 24.79
CA LYS A 9 35.45 -63.85 23.34
C LYS A 9 34.00 -63.55 22.89
N LYS A 10 33.05 -63.59 23.83
CA LYS A 10 31.64 -63.27 23.61
C LYS A 10 31.40 -61.77 23.34
N GLU A 11 32.23 -60.88 23.87
CA GLU A 11 32.15 -59.44 23.59
C GLU A 11 32.70 -59.11 22.19
N LEU A 12 33.74 -59.81 21.73
CA LEU A 12 34.33 -59.58 20.39
C LEU A 12 33.36 -59.93 19.24
N ASP A 13 32.53 -60.97 19.39
CA ASP A 13 31.51 -61.35 18.39
C ASP A 13 30.29 -60.40 18.37
N GLU A 14 30.07 -59.63 19.43
CA GLU A 14 28.96 -58.66 19.52
C GLU A 14 29.30 -57.32 18.83
N PHE A 15 30.60 -56.99 18.74
CA PHE A 15 31.11 -55.83 18.01
C PHE A 15 31.18 -56.04 16.48
N ASP A 16 31.33 -57.29 16.00
CA ASP A 16 31.38 -57.64 14.57
C ASP A 16 30.08 -58.31 14.08
N ASN A 17 28.97 -58.09 14.79
CA ASN A 17 27.66 -58.50 14.31
C ASN A 17 27.19 -57.54 13.20
N PRO A 18 26.88 -58.05 11.99
CA PRO A 18 26.45 -57.22 10.86
C PRO A 18 25.17 -56.43 11.16
N ALA A 19 24.30 -56.91 12.06
CA ALA A 19 23.09 -56.19 12.47
C ALA A 19 23.42 -54.91 13.27
N THR A 20 24.42 -54.96 14.16
CA THR A 20 24.86 -53.82 14.95
C THR A 20 25.57 -52.77 14.09
N ARG A 21 26.31 -53.22 13.07
CA ARG A 21 26.94 -52.33 12.08
C ARG A 21 25.91 -51.68 11.17
N ALA A 22 24.91 -52.43 10.72
CA ALA A 22 23.80 -51.90 9.94
C ALA A 22 22.99 -50.86 10.74
N ALA A 23 22.71 -51.12 12.02
CA ALA A 23 22.02 -50.15 12.89
C ALA A 23 22.81 -48.84 13.05
N ARG A 24 24.14 -48.90 13.25
CA ARG A 24 24.98 -47.69 13.32
C ARG A 24 25.05 -46.93 11.99
N TYR A 25 25.05 -47.64 10.87
CA TYR A 25 24.98 -46.99 9.56
C TYR A 25 23.62 -46.35 9.29
N GLN A 26 22.53 -46.99 9.71
CA GLN A 26 21.19 -46.42 9.63
C GLN A 26 21.07 -45.19 10.52
N GLU A 27 21.51 -45.26 11.77
CA GLU A 27 21.51 -44.12 12.70
C GLU A 27 22.38 -42.97 12.19
N ALA A 28 23.55 -43.26 11.60
CA ALA A 28 24.39 -42.25 10.94
C ALA A 28 23.75 -41.68 9.67
N GLN A 29 22.98 -42.48 8.92
CA GLN A 29 22.22 -42.00 7.75
C GLN A 29 21.01 -41.17 8.15
N GLU A 30 20.29 -41.54 9.20
CA GLU A 30 19.17 -40.79 9.77
C GLU A 30 19.66 -39.47 10.40
N ALA A 31 20.81 -39.47 11.06
CA ALA A 31 21.43 -38.25 11.59
C ALA A 31 22.01 -37.34 10.50
N ALA A 32 22.38 -37.90 9.35
CA ALA A 32 22.87 -37.14 8.19
C ALA A 32 21.75 -36.75 7.21
N ALA A 33 20.54 -37.28 7.38
CA ALA A 33 19.37 -36.86 6.63
C ALA A 33 18.94 -35.48 7.14
N GLU A 34 18.96 -34.49 6.24
CA GLU A 34 18.34 -33.20 6.53
C GLU A 34 16.85 -33.44 6.81
N PRO A 35 16.25 -32.76 7.82
CA PRO A 35 14.85 -32.94 8.12
C PRO A 35 14.02 -32.55 6.89
N GLU A 36 13.36 -33.54 6.27
CA GLU A 36 12.41 -33.30 5.20
C GLU A 36 11.14 -32.72 5.82
N ILE A 37 11.07 -31.40 5.88
CA ILE A 37 9.91 -30.69 6.46
C ILE A 37 8.76 -30.77 5.47
N GLU A 38 7.87 -31.75 5.69
CA GLU A 38 6.64 -31.89 4.92
C GLU A 38 5.54 -30.97 5.45
N ILE A 39 4.94 -30.18 4.55
CA ILE A 39 3.78 -29.36 4.90
C ILE A 39 2.55 -30.27 4.92
N PRO A 40 1.85 -30.43 6.05
CA PRO A 40 0.68 -31.30 6.14
C PRO A 40 -0.43 -30.82 5.19
N PRO A 41 -1.25 -31.73 4.62
CA PRO A 41 -2.32 -31.35 3.72
C PRO A 41 -3.29 -30.38 4.40
N PHE A 42 -3.84 -29.43 3.63
CA PHE A 42 -4.74 -28.42 4.19
C PHE A 42 -5.98 -29.07 4.81
N ARG A 43 -6.17 -28.81 6.11
CA ARG A 43 -7.38 -29.14 6.86
C ARG A 43 -7.80 -27.92 7.71
N PRO A 44 -9.09 -27.58 7.81
CA PRO A 44 -9.55 -26.42 8.58
C PRO A 44 -9.12 -26.44 10.05
N ASP A 45 -9.03 -27.62 10.65
CA ASP A 45 -8.68 -27.80 12.07
C ASP A 45 -7.15 -27.70 12.32
N ASP A 46 -6.33 -27.84 11.27
CA ASP A 46 -4.86 -27.94 11.36
C ASP A 46 -4.14 -26.70 10.80
N VAL A 47 -4.82 -25.55 10.72
CA VAL A 47 -4.26 -24.32 10.11
C VAL A 47 -2.97 -23.88 10.80
N ALA A 48 -2.92 -23.96 12.14
CA ALA A 48 -1.73 -23.61 12.92
C ALA A 48 -0.56 -24.54 12.59
N ALA A 49 -0.76 -25.87 12.65
CA ALA A 49 0.30 -26.84 12.37
C ALA A 49 0.83 -26.72 10.93
N ARG A 50 -0.04 -26.41 9.97
CA ARG A 50 0.38 -26.13 8.59
C ARG A 50 1.18 -24.83 8.47
N ALA A 51 0.79 -23.78 9.20
CA ALA A 51 1.51 -22.52 9.22
C ALA A 51 2.91 -22.70 9.82
N ASP A 52 3.01 -23.41 10.95
CA ASP A 52 4.28 -23.71 11.63
C ASP A 52 5.22 -24.50 10.69
N ALA A 53 4.74 -25.59 10.09
CA ALA A 53 5.54 -26.38 9.14
C ALA A 53 6.00 -25.56 7.91
N ALA A 54 5.16 -24.63 7.43
CA ALA A 54 5.54 -23.74 6.33
C ALA A 54 6.61 -22.71 6.75
N VAL A 55 6.55 -22.21 7.98
CA VAL A 55 7.58 -21.31 8.54
C VAL A 55 8.89 -22.07 8.70
N ASP A 56 8.88 -23.26 9.30
CA ASP A 56 10.07 -24.08 9.50
C ASP A 56 10.76 -24.41 8.18
N LEU A 57 9.99 -24.77 7.16
CA LEU A 57 10.52 -25.03 5.82
C LEU A 57 11.17 -23.78 5.19
N ALA A 58 10.54 -22.61 5.34
CA ALA A 58 11.08 -21.35 4.84
C ALA A 58 12.36 -20.92 5.59
N VAL A 59 12.44 -21.19 6.91
CA VAL A 59 13.66 -21.01 7.71
C VAL A 59 14.76 -21.95 7.23
N ALA A 60 14.47 -23.24 7.03
CA ALA A 60 15.44 -24.22 6.53
C ALA A 60 15.99 -23.87 5.14
N ARG A 61 15.17 -23.22 4.30
CA ARG A 61 15.58 -22.71 2.97
C ARG A 61 16.42 -21.43 3.02
N GLY A 62 16.51 -20.76 4.17
CA GLY A 62 17.20 -19.49 4.30
C GLY A 62 16.41 -18.30 3.73
N ASP A 63 15.08 -18.42 3.54
CA ASP A 63 14.24 -17.33 3.01
C ASP A 63 14.27 -16.07 3.90
N PHE A 64 14.67 -16.23 5.17
CA PHE A 64 14.77 -15.17 6.18
C PHE A 64 16.20 -14.60 6.36
N ASP A 65 17.22 -15.14 5.70
CA ASP A 65 18.63 -14.79 5.96
C ASP A 65 19.03 -13.40 5.44
N ASN A 66 18.38 -12.90 4.39
CA ASN A 66 18.69 -11.61 3.75
C ASN A 66 17.54 -10.60 3.82
N LEU A 67 16.88 -10.50 4.98
CA LEU A 67 15.87 -9.48 5.19
C LEU A 67 16.51 -8.09 5.37
N ALA A 68 15.87 -7.07 4.79
CA ALA A 68 16.35 -5.68 4.85
C ALA A 68 16.62 -5.17 6.28
N TYR A 69 15.87 -5.71 7.26
CA TYR A 69 15.95 -5.37 8.67
C TYR A 69 16.47 -6.51 9.56
N ALA A 70 17.05 -7.57 8.99
CA ALA A 70 17.65 -8.65 9.78
C ALA A 70 18.69 -8.07 10.76
N GLY A 71 18.49 -8.32 12.06
CA GLY A 71 19.37 -7.85 13.14
C GLY A 71 19.39 -6.34 13.38
N LYS A 72 18.60 -5.54 12.64
CA LYS A 72 18.50 -4.08 12.86
C LYS A 72 17.36 -3.79 13.82
N PRO A 73 17.49 -2.80 14.73
CA PRO A 73 16.35 -2.34 15.50
C PRO A 73 15.28 -1.82 14.54
N LEU A 74 14.02 -2.17 14.81
CA LEU A 74 12.89 -1.63 14.07
C LEU A 74 12.85 -0.11 14.29
N SER A 75 12.86 0.65 13.20
CA SER A 75 12.71 2.10 13.26
C SER A 75 11.36 2.45 13.88
N ASN A 76 11.36 3.36 14.86
CA ASN A 76 10.18 3.92 15.55
C ASN A 76 9.57 3.07 16.69
N LEU A 77 10.23 2.00 17.16
CA LEU A 77 9.73 1.14 18.25
C LEU A 77 10.09 1.61 19.69
N GLY A 78 10.36 2.89 19.91
CA GLY A 78 11.04 3.36 21.13
C GLY A 78 10.35 4.42 22.00
N THR A 79 9.29 5.08 21.54
CA THR A 79 8.82 6.32 22.21
C THR A 79 7.45 6.21 22.86
N THR A 80 6.61 5.26 22.44
CA THR A 80 5.29 5.01 23.03
C THR A 80 4.93 3.55 22.73
N LEU A 81 4.52 2.79 23.76
CA LEU A 81 4.01 1.42 23.60
C LEU A 81 2.60 1.50 23.02
N ASP A 82 2.50 1.94 21.76
CA ASP A 82 1.23 2.00 21.04
C ASP A 82 0.97 0.62 20.43
N PRO A 83 -0.10 -0.10 20.81
CA PRO A 83 -0.44 -1.39 20.18
C PRO A 83 -0.63 -1.29 18.66
N ASP A 84 -0.97 -0.10 18.14
CA ASP A 84 -1.22 0.15 16.72
C ASP A 84 0.02 0.65 15.96
N TRP A 85 1.22 0.59 16.55
CA TRP A 85 2.47 1.08 15.94
C TRP A 85 2.73 0.53 14.52
N TRP A 86 2.39 -0.75 14.31
CA TRP A 86 2.55 -1.41 13.01
C TRP A 86 1.51 -0.95 11.98
N VAL A 87 0.29 -0.59 12.43
CA VAL A 87 -0.77 -0.02 11.58
C VAL A 87 -0.34 1.36 11.09
N GLN A 88 0.16 2.20 12.00
CA GLN A 88 0.71 3.51 11.65
C GLN A 88 1.88 3.39 10.67
N GLY A 89 2.78 2.44 10.92
CA GLY A 89 3.89 2.13 10.00
C GLY A 89 3.42 1.65 8.62
N LEU A 90 2.37 0.85 8.56
CA LEU A 90 1.75 0.38 7.32
C LEU A 90 1.11 1.53 6.54
N ILE A 91 0.30 2.36 7.20
CA ILE A 91 -0.33 3.54 6.60
C ILE A 91 0.73 4.47 6.00
N GLN A 92 1.81 4.72 6.75
CA GLN A 92 2.90 5.58 6.29
C GLN A 92 3.66 4.97 5.11
N ARG A 93 3.98 3.67 5.16
CA ARG A 93 4.76 2.98 4.12
C ARG A 93 4.01 2.90 2.78
N GLU A 94 2.72 2.56 2.84
CA GLU A 94 1.89 2.40 1.64
C GLU A 94 1.22 3.73 1.22
N ASN A 95 1.50 4.81 1.95
CA ASN A 95 0.89 6.13 1.77
C ASN A 95 -0.64 6.06 1.66
N LEU A 96 -1.26 5.29 2.58
CA LEU A 96 -2.70 5.08 2.56
C LEU A 96 -3.41 6.39 2.89
N THR A 97 -4.31 6.82 2.00
CA THR A 97 -5.17 7.98 2.21
C THR A 97 -6.62 7.54 2.32
N GLY A 98 -7.49 8.38 2.89
CA GLY A 98 -8.92 8.04 3.02
C GLY A 98 -9.27 7.20 4.24
N ILE A 99 -8.27 6.74 5.00
CA ILE A 99 -8.44 5.90 6.19
C ILE A 99 -8.32 6.78 7.41
N GLY A 100 -9.40 7.47 7.77
CA GLY A 100 -9.40 8.34 8.95
C GLY A 100 -10.81 8.70 9.42
N PRO A 101 -10.95 9.17 10.66
CA PRO A 101 -12.25 9.63 11.17
C PRO A 101 -12.86 10.68 10.22
N PRO A 102 -14.18 10.65 9.98
CA PRO A 102 -14.85 11.57 9.05
C PRO A 102 -14.52 13.04 9.33
N ALA A 103 -14.39 13.43 10.60
CA ALA A 103 -14.03 14.79 11.00
C ALA A 103 -12.67 15.25 10.45
N ILE A 104 -11.67 14.38 10.36
CA ILE A 104 -10.34 14.72 9.84
C ILE A 104 -10.37 14.75 8.31
N MET A 105 -11.01 13.73 7.71
CA MET A 105 -11.18 13.64 6.26
C MET A 105 -11.89 14.86 5.68
N LEU A 106 -13.02 15.27 6.28
CA LEU A 106 -13.77 16.44 5.82
C LEU A 106 -12.98 17.75 5.93
N ARG A 107 -12.06 17.89 6.89
CA ARG A 107 -11.18 19.07 6.96
C ARG A 107 -10.17 19.09 5.82
N LYS A 108 -9.59 17.93 5.50
CA LYS A 108 -8.66 17.80 4.37
C LYS A 108 -9.38 18.10 3.06
N GLU A 109 -10.55 17.51 2.85
CA GLU A 109 -11.35 17.74 1.66
C GLU A 109 -11.77 19.21 1.53
N ASP A 110 -12.20 19.86 2.63
CA ASP A 110 -12.55 21.29 2.62
C ASP A 110 -11.37 22.18 2.19
N ALA A 111 -10.14 21.81 2.58
CA ALA A 111 -8.92 22.51 2.17
C ALA A 111 -8.56 22.28 0.69
N GLU A 112 -8.89 21.12 0.14
CA GLU A 112 -8.62 20.74 -1.25
C GLU A 112 -9.77 21.13 -2.21
N LEU A 113 -10.95 21.47 -1.66
CA LEU A 113 -12.20 21.65 -2.40
C LEU A 113 -12.09 22.68 -3.52
N ASP A 114 -11.48 23.84 -3.27
CA ASP A 114 -11.29 24.87 -4.29
C ASP A 114 -10.52 24.34 -5.51
N GLY A 115 -9.48 23.55 -5.28
CA GLY A 115 -8.68 22.93 -6.35
C GLY A 115 -9.43 21.83 -7.10
N VAL A 116 -10.41 21.16 -6.45
CA VAL A 116 -11.31 20.21 -7.11
C VAL A 116 -12.32 20.96 -7.99
N LEU A 117 -12.95 22.00 -7.48
CA LEU A 117 -13.96 22.79 -8.21
C LEU A 117 -13.35 23.48 -9.44
N ASP A 118 -12.11 23.93 -9.35
CA ASP A 118 -11.40 24.59 -10.46
C ASP A 118 -11.12 23.64 -11.65
N LYS A 119 -11.13 22.32 -11.42
CA LYS A 119 -11.01 21.31 -12.49
C LYS A 119 -12.33 21.06 -13.22
N LEU A 120 -13.46 21.41 -12.62
CA LEU A 120 -14.78 21.22 -13.21
C LEU A 120 -15.08 22.32 -14.24
N SER A 121 -15.73 21.93 -15.34
CA SER A 121 -16.06 22.83 -16.46
C SER A 121 -17.52 23.29 -16.47
N ALA A 122 -18.42 22.47 -15.91
CA ALA A 122 -19.85 22.73 -15.89
C ALA A 122 -20.30 23.21 -14.50
N GLU A 123 -21.10 24.26 -14.47
CA GLU A 123 -21.68 24.78 -13.23
C GLU A 123 -22.54 23.74 -12.50
N ARG A 124 -23.27 22.91 -13.25
CA ARG A 124 -24.06 21.83 -12.64
C ARG A 124 -23.17 20.87 -11.84
N ALA A 125 -22.03 20.48 -12.40
CA ALA A 125 -21.07 19.61 -11.71
C ALA A 125 -20.48 20.27 -10.45
N VAL A 126 -20.22 21.58 -10.49
CA VAL A 126 -19.78 22.35 -9.32
C VAL A 126 -20.85 22.35 -8.23
N ARG A 127 -22.11 22.59 -8.61
CA ARG A 127 -23.25 22.56 -7.70
C ARG A 127 -23.42 21.17 -7.06
N ASP A 128 -23.39 20.12 -7.86
CA ASP A 128 -23.53 18.74 -7.39
C ASP A 128 -22.39 18.37 -6.41
N ALA A 129 -21.14 18.72 -6.72
CA ALA A 129 -20.00 18.46 -5.84
C ALA A 129 -20.10 19.20 -4.49
N LEU A 130 -20.58 20.44 -4.50
CA LEU A 130 -20.81 21.23 -3.28
C LEU A 130 -21.96 20.66 -2.44
N GLU A 131 -23.05 20.24 -3.08
CA GLU A 131 -24.20 19.61 -2.41
C GLU A 131 -23.80 18.26 -1.79
N GLU A 132 -23.02 17.45 -2.50
CA GLU A 132 -22.49 16.18 -2.00
C GLU A 132 -21.53 16.38 -0.81
N PHE A 133 -20.62 17.35 -0.90
CA PHE A 133 -19.74 17.71 0.22
C PHE A 133 -20.55 18.13 1.45
N ASN A 134 -21.52 19.02 1.28
CA ASN A 134 -22.38 19.47 2.36
C ASN A 134 -23.20 18.32 2.97
N ALA A 135 -23.73 17.42 2.15
CA ALA A 135 -24.45 16.24 2.62
C ALA A 135 -23.57 15.36 3.52
N ARG A 136 -22.31 15.12 3.13
CA ARG A 136 -21.35 14.34 3.93
C ARG A 136 -20.97 15.05 5.23
N VAL A 137 -20.85 16.38 5.23
CA VAL A 137 -20.64 17.17 6.47
C VAL A 137 -21.84 17.04 7.41
N VAL A 138 -23.06 17.14 6.90
CA VAL A 138 -24.29 16.98 7.70
C VAL A 138 -24.37 15.56 8.27
N GLU A 139 -24.12 14.55 7.46
CA GLU A 139 -24.16 13.15 7.89
C GLU A 139 -23.12 12.86 8.98
N ALA A 140 -21.88 13.31 8.79
CA ALA A 140 -20.83 13.16 9.79
C ALA A 140 -21.19 13.82 11.14
N ARG A 141 -21.94 14.93 11.13
CA ARG A 141 -22.45 15.57 12.35
C ARG A 141 -23.60 14.79 12.99
N ARG A 142 -24.43 14.12 12.18
CA ARG A 142 -25.59 13.32 12.64
C ARG A 142 -25.20 11.95 13.19
N GLN A 143 -24.08 11.41 12.73
CA GLN A 143 -23.65 10.05 13.03
C GLN A 143 -23.58 9.76 14.55
N LEU A 144 -23.36 10.75 15.42
CA LEU A 144 -23.36 10.65 16.91
C LEU A 144 -22.51 9.50 17.50
N LEU A 145 -21.71 8.78 16.71
CA LEU A 145 -20.95 7.57 17.08
C LEU A 145 -19.74 7.84 18.00
N GLY A 146 -19.66 9.03 18.61
CA GLY A 146 -18.47 9.48 19.32
C GLY A 146 -17.28 9.71 18.37
N GLY A 147 -16.29 10.46 18.85
CA GLY A 147 -15.09 10.83 18.09
C GLY A 147 -14.82 12.33 18.06
N PRO A 148 -13.72 12.76 17.42
CA PRO A 148 -13.36 14.17 17.35
C PRO A 148 -14.49 15.02 16.73
N PRO A 149 -14.78 16.21 17.28
CA PRO A 149 -15.89 17.02 16.80
C PRO A 149 -15.72 17.41 15.33
N VAL A 150 -16.81 17.32 14.56
CA VAL A 150 -16.88 17.77 13.16
C VAL A 150 -17.06 19.29 13.13
N VAL A 151 -15.95 20.02 13.00
CA VAL A 151 -15.92 21.49 12.96
C VAL A 151 -15.94 22.07 11.54
N THR A 152 -15.88 21.22 10.52
CA THR A 152 -15.90 21.64 9.10
C THR A 152 -17.20 22.39 8.79
N LYS A 153 -17.10 23.58 8.19
CA LYS A 153 -18.26 24.43 7.88
C LYS A 153 -18.95 23.94 6.61
N LEU A 154 -20.26 24.21 6.52
CA LEU A 154 -20.98 24.04 5.26
C LEU A 154 -20.59 25.16 4.29
N ARG A 155 -20.52 24.83 3.01
CA ARG A 155 -20.21 25.76 1.92
C ARG A 155 -21.52 26.30 1.34
N ASP A 156 -21.62 27.62 1.22
CA ASP A 156 -22.75 28.24 0.52
C ASP A 156 -22.58 28.01 -0.99
N VAL A 157 -23.50 27.22 -1.56
CA VAL A 157 -23.42 26.76 -2.95
C VAL A 157 -23.42 27.93 -3.92
N ASP A 158 -24.30 28.92 -3.73
CA ASP A 158 -24.44 30.02 -4.67
C ASP A 158 -23.24 30.98 -4.58
N GLN A 159 -22.71 31.20 -3.37
CA GLN A 159 -21.48 31.99 -3.20
C GLN A 159 -20.26 31.32 -3.83
N GLU A 160 -20.10 29.99 -3.65
CA GLU A 160 -18.96 29.29 -4.22
C GLU A 160 -19.03 29.20 -5.75
N ILE A 161 -20.24 29.08 -6.34
CA ILE A 161 -20.42 29.17 -7.79
C ILE A 161 -19.99 30.54 -8.31
N GLN A 162 -20.34 31.63 -7.62
CA GLN A 162 -19.91 32.98 -8.01
C GLN A 162 -18.39 33.11 -7.97
N ARG A 163 -17.73 32.61 -6.91
CA ARG A 163 -16.26 32.60 -6.80
C ARG A 163 -15.62 31.76 -7.89
N TRP A 164 -16.15 30.58 -8.18
CA TRP A 164 -15.67 29.71 -9.26
C TRP A 164 -15.78 30.40 -10.63
N ARG A 165 -16.92 31.02 -10.94
CA ARG A 165 -17.09 31.78 -12.19
C ARG A 165 -16.08 32.93 -12.28
N ALA A 166 -15.85 33.66 -11.18
CA ALA A 166 -14.88 34.76 -11.13
C ALA A 166 -13.43 34.28 -11.33
N ARG A 167 -13.03 33.15 -10.71
CA ARG A 167 -11.72 32.54 -10.95
C ARG A 167 -11.53 32.14 -12.41
N ARG A 168 -12.60 31.66 -13.05
CA ARG A 168 -12.57 31.23 -14.45
C ARG A 168 -12.56 32.39 -15.44
N SER A 169 -13.32 33.46 -15.21
CA SER A 169 -13.32 34.65 -16.07
C SER A 169 -11.98 35.39 -16.02
N GLY A 170 -11.33 35.43 -14.85
CA GLY A 170 -9.96 35.94 -14.71
C GLY A 170 -8.92 35.12 -15.48
N ARG A 171 -9.15 33.80 -15.67
CA ARG A 171 -8.28 32.91 -16.46
C ARG A 171 -8.57 32.95 -17.97
N ALA A 172 -9.80 33.31 -18.37
CA ALA A 172 -10.21 33.42 -19.76
C ALA A 172 -9.68 34.69 -20.47
N MET A 173 -9.14 35.66 -19.74
CA MET A 173 -8.45 36.83 -20.32
C MET A 173 -6.93 36.64 -20.30
N PRO A 174 -6.40 35.82 -21.21
CA PRO A 174 -5.44 36.40 -22.17
C PRO A 174 -5.59 35.77 -23.57
N SER A 175 -6.67 36.08 -24.31
CA SER A 175 -6.73 35.83 -25.76
C SER A 175 -7.91 36.55 -26.42
N SER A 176 -8.00 37.87 -26.27
CA SER A 176 -8.88 38.69 -27.11
C SER A 176 -8.20 40.00 -27.57
N ALA A 177 -6.87 40.04 -27.54
CA ALA A 177 -6.08 41.23 -27.88
C ALA A 177 -5.30 41.12 -29.20
N GLU A 178 -5.51 40.08 -30.01
CA GLU A 178 -4.93 40.03 -31.36
C GLU A 178 -6.04 39.73 -32.37
N GLN A 179 -6.84 40.76 -32.67
CA GLN A 179 -7.65 40.72 -33.89
C GLN A 179 -6.68 40.77 -35.09
N PRO A 180 -6.69 39.78 -36.00
CA PRO A 180 -5.93 39.92 -37.23
C PRO A 180 -6.54 41.07 -38.04
N LYS A 181 -5.83 42.19 -38.07
CA LYS A 181 -6.00 43.31 -38.99
C LYS A 181 -6.32 42.78 -40.40
N LYS A 182 -7.58 42.93 -40.82
CA LYS A 182 -8.00 42.72 -42.21
C LYS A 182 -7.20 43.69 -43.09
N SER A 183 -6.19 43.17 -43.78
CA SER A 183 -5.45 43.96 -44.77
C SER A 183 -6.33 44.10 -46.03
N PRO A 184 -6.53 45.31 -46.56
CA PRO A 184 -7.32 45.49 -47.77
C PRO A 184 -6.49 45.19 -49.03
N GLY A 185 -7.04 44.34 -49.90
CA GLY A 185 -6.97 44.47 -51.36
C GLY A 185 -5.65 44.16 -52.06
N PHE A 186 -5.46 42.91 -52.51
CA PHE A 186 -4.43 42.55 -53.52
C PHE A 186 -5.00 42.11 -54.88
N TRP A 187 -6.32 41.98 -55.04
CA TRP A 187 -6.92 41.58 -56.33
C TRP A 187 -7.64 42.76 -57.00
N ARG A 188 -6.86 43.68 -57.56
CA ARG A 188 -7.35 44.59 -58.61
C ARG A 188 -6.25 44.82 -59.63
N GLY A 189 -6.22 43.96 -60.65
CA GLY A 189 -5.42 44.20 -61.84
C GLY A 189 -4.83 42.93 -62.44
N LEU A 190 -5.65 42.16 -63.15
CA LEU A 190 -5.34 41.22 -64.23
C LEU A 190 -6.73 40.61 -64.52
N PHE A 191 -7.54 41.09 -65.47
CA PHE A 191 -7.39 40.93 -66.91
C PHE A 191 -8.23 42.00 -67.63
N ARG A 192 -7.60 42.83 -68.48
CA ARG A 192 -8.30 43.44 -69.63
C ARG A 192 -7.31 43.87 -70.71
N ALA A 193 -7.19 43.04 -71.75
CA ALA A 193 -6.69 43.28 -73.12
C ALA A 193 -6.23 41.90 -73.66
N LYS A 194 -6.53 41.41 -74.86
CA LYS A 194 -7.06 42.01 -76.09
C LYS A 194 -7.32 40.86 -77.10
N THR A 195 -8.41 40.95 -77.85
CA THR A 195 -8.63 40.36 -79.19
C THR A 195 -9.28 41.47 -80.03
N PRO A 196 -9.32 41.42 -81.37
CA PRO A 196 -8.91 40.35 -82.30
C PRO A 196 -7.48 40.50 -82.84
#